data_AF-A0A7W1HQ10-F1
#
_entry.id   AF-A0A7W1HQ10-F1
#
_cell.length_a   1.000
_cell.length_b   1.000
_cell.length_c   1.000
_cell.angle_alpha   90.00
_cell.angle_beta   90.00
_cell.angle_gamma   90.00
#
_symmetry.space_group_name_H-M   'P 1'
#
loop_
_entity.id
_entity.type
_entity.pdbx_description
1 polymer ?
#
loop_
_entity_poly.entity_id
_entity_poly.type
_entity_poly.pdbx_seq_one_letter_code
_entity_poly.pdbx_strand_id
1 'polypeptide(L)'
;MNPPNHRPTEMYLGTSDERRDLLRQEARNRRPHLALYTMLVVVLMVVGAAIVVGPGRAIDWVATYLVPVVVILGVVTATLTLVMWMQNGI
;
A
#
# COMPACT_ATOMS: atom_id res chain seq x y z
N MET A 1 41.45 17.53 48.14
CA MET A 1 41.37 17.25 46.69
C MET A 1 40.33 16.15 46.47
N ASN A 2 39.28 16.44 45.71
CA ASN A 2 38.18 15.51 45.44
C ASN A 2 38.46 14.79 44.09
N PRO A 3 38.33 13.45 43.97
CA PRO A 3 38.64 12.77 42.71
C PRO A 3 37.59 13.09 41.63
N PRO A 4 38.00 13.14 40.34
CA PRO A 4 37.08 13.37 39.24
C PRO A 4 36.13 12.19 39.06
N ASN A 5 34.82 12.48 39.16
CA ASN A 5 33.73 11.55 38.93
C ASN A 5 33.58 11.29 37.42
N HIS A 6 34.11 10.17 36.93
CA HIS A 6 33.88 9.72 35.56
C HIS A 6 32.51 9.03 35.48
N ARG A 7 31.46 9.82 35.23
CA ARG A 7 30.15 9.29 34.85
C ARG A 7 30.23 8.72 33.43
N PRO A 8 29.88 7.45 33.19
CA PRO A 8 29.78 6.90 31.85
C PRO A 8 28.44 7.35 31.23
N THR A 9 28.37 8.62 30.83
CA THR A 9 27.16 9.19 30.20
C THR A 9 27.12 8.92 28.70
N GLU A 10 28.23 8.49 28.10
CA GLU A 10 28.32 8.25 26.65
C GLU A 10 27.88 6.84 26.22
N MET A 11 27.87 5.85 27.14
CA MET A 11 27.56 4.45 26.80
C MET A 11 26.05 4.16 26.64
N TYR A 12 25.19 5.01 27.19
CA TYR A 12 23.73 4.89 27.08
C TYR A 12 23.15 5.54 25.81
N LEU A 13 23.86 6.50 25.21
CA LEU A 13 23.37 7.22 24.03
C LEU A 13 23.46 6.34 22.77
N GLY A 14 24.62 5.72 22.53
CA GLY A 14 24.86 4.85 21.38
C GLY A 14 23.94 3.61 21.35
N THR A 15 23.70 2.99 22.51
CA THR A 15 22.79 1.84 22.63
C THR A 15 21.32 2.24 22.44
N SER A 16 20.93 3.47 22.81
CA SER A 16 19.56 3.95 22.62
C SER A 16 19.25 4.30 21.17
N ASP A 17 20.23 4.84 20.44
CA ASP A 17 20.07 5.23 19.03
C ASP A 17 20.18 4.00 18.12
N GLU A 18 21.10 3.06 18.38
CA GLU A 18 21.13 1.75 17.71
C GLU A 18 19.82 1.00 17.91
N ARG A 19 19.27 1.01 19.14
CA ARG A 19 17.98 0.36 19.42
C ARG A 19 16.82 1.01 18.68
N ARG A 20 16.84 2.34 18.49
CA ARG A 20 15.83 3.05 17.68
C ARG A 20 15.96 2.71 16.20
N ASP A 21 17.17 2.58 15.69
CA ASP A 21 17.40 2.25 14.29
C ASP A 21 17.00 0.79 13.99
N LEU A 22 17.31 -0.15 14.88
CA LEU A 22 16.81 -1.53 14.78
C LEU A 22 15.27 -1.59 14.79
N LEU A 23 14.61 -0.83 15.68
CA LEU A 23 13.15 -0.75 15.72
C LEU A 23 12.56 -0.11 14.46
N ARG A 24 13.24 0.90 13.89
CA ARG A 24 12.85 1.51 12.61
C ARG A 24 13.02 0.52 11.46
N GLN A 25 14.05 -0.31 11.47
CA GLN A 25 14.28 -1.36 10.47
C GLN A 25 13.24 -2.48 10.57
N GLU A 26 12.95 -2.95 11.79
CA GLU A 26 11.89 -3.92 12.08
C GLU A 26 10.51 -3.42 11.65
N ALA A 27 10.18 -2.16 11.96
CA ALA A 27 8.92 -1.54 11.57
C ALA A 27 8.83 -1.31 10.05
N ARG A 28 9.94 -0.95 9.40
CA ARG A 28 10.04 -0.76 7.95
C ARG A 28 9.97 -2.09 7.20
N ASN A 29 10.41 -3.20 7.81
CA ASN A 29 10.34 -4.53 7.21
C ASN A 29 9.00 -5.23 7.48
N ARG A 30 8.34 -4.98 8.62
CA ARG A 30 6.99 -5.53 8.91
C ARG A 30 5.88 -4.98 8.01
N ARG A 31 5.91 -3.68 7.69
CA ARG A 31 4.90 -3.04 6.83
C ARG A 31 4.79 -3.65 5.42
N PRO A 32 5.88 -3.88 4.67
CA PRO A 32 5.80 -4.51 3.36
C PRO A 32 5.37 -5.97 3.44
N HIS A 33 5.77 -6.72 4.49
CA HIS A 33 5.33 -8.12 4.64
C HIS A 33 3.82 -8.25 4.85
N LEU A 34 3.19 -7.34 5.61
CA LEU A 34 1.74 -7.33 5.79
C LEU A 34 0.99 -6.98 4.48
N ALA A 35 1.51 -6.01 3.73
CA ALA A 35 0.98 -5.65 2.42
C ALA A 35 1.15 -6.79 1.39
N LEU A 36 2.29 -7.49 1.42
CA LEU A 36 2.56 -8.66 0.58
C LEU A 36 1.63 -9.83 0.90
N TYR A 37 1.44 -10.14 2.20
CA TYR A 37 0.54 -11.21 2.61
C TYR A 37 -0.91 -10.91 2.23
N THR A 38 -1.38 -9.69 2.46
CA THR A 38 -2.74 -9.29 2.08
C THR A 38 -2.93 -9.32 0.57
N MET A 39 -1.97 -8.81 -0.21
CA MET A 39 -1.98 -8.95 -1.67
C MET A 39 -2.01 -10.40 -2.12
N LEU A 40 -1.20 -11.27 -1.52
CA LEU A 40 -1.15 -12.69 -1.87
C LEU A 40 -2.48 -13.39 -1.58
N VAL A 41 -3.12 -13.10 -0.44
CA VAL A 41 -4.45 -13.62 -0.10
C VAL A 41 -5.50 -13.12 -1.08
N VAL A 42 -5.50 -11.84 -1.43
CA VAL A 42 -6.44 -11.27 -2.40
C VAL A 42 -6.26 -11.92 -3.77
N VAL A 43 -5.02 -12.07 -4.24
CA VAL A 43 -4.71 -12.73 -5.52
C VAL A 43 -5.19 -14.19 -5.49
N LEU A 44 -4.89 -14.94 -4.42
CA LEU A 44 -5.38 -16.31 -4.27
C LEU A 44 -6.90 -16.40 -4.25
N MET A 45 -7.58 -15.44 -3.61
CA MET A 45 -9.04 -15.41 -3.56
C MET A 45 -9.64 -15.14 -4.94
N VAL A 46 -9.07 -14.18 -5.68
CA VAL A 46 -9.50 -13.82 -7.04
C VAL A 46 -9.24 -14.97 -8.02
N VAL A 47 -8.05 -15.58 -7.95
CA VAL A 47 -7.69 -16.73 -8.79
C VAL A 47 -8.56 -17.94 -8.45
N GLY A 48 -8.78 -18.22 -7.16
CA GLY A 48 -9.66 -19.29 -6.70
C GLY A 48 -11.10 -19.09 -7.18
N ALA A 49 -11.63 -17.86 -7.07
CA ALA A 49 -12.94 -17.51 -7.60
C ALA A 49 -13.01 -17.68 -9.12
N ALA A 50 -11.99 -17.26 -9.86
CA ALA A 50 -11.90 -17.44 -11.31
C ALA A 50 -11.86 -18.91 -11.73
N ILE A 51 -11.17 -19.78 -10.96
CA ILE A 51 -11.14 -21.22 -11.18
C ILE A 51 -12.51 -21.85 -10.91
N VAL A 52 -13.17 -21.48 -9.80
CA VAL A 52 -14.50 -22.00 -9.41
C VAL A 52 -15.58 -21.61 -10.43
N VAL A 53 -15.53 -20.37 -10.91
CA VAL A 53 -16.47 -19.85 -11.92
C VAL A 53 -16.16 -20.42 -13.31
N GLY A 54 -14.94 -20.88 -13.53
CA GLY A 54 -14.43 -21.38 -14.80
C GLY A 54 -13.90 -20.23 -15.69
N PRO A 55 -12.80 -20.44 -16.42
CA PRO A 55 -12.11 -19.38 -17.15
C PRO A 55 -13.00 -18.70 -18.21
N GLY A 56 -13.93 -19.43 -18.83
CA GLY A 56 -14.89 -18.87 -19.80
C GLY A 56 -15.85 -17.86 -19.17
N ARG A 57 -16.47 -18.21 -18.03
CA ARG A 57 -17.40 -17.31 -17.32
C ARG A 57 -16.69 -16.14 -16.63
N ALA A 58 -15.45 -16.31 -16.18
CA ALA A 58 -14.68 -15.22 -15.58
C ALA A 58 -14.33 -14.15 -16.61
N ILE A 59 -13.92 -14.55 -17.83
CA ILE A 59 -13.65 -13.63 -18.95
C ILE A 59 -14.96 -12.96 -19.39
N ASP A 60 -16.05 -13.73 -19.52
CA ASP A 60 -17.37 -13.17 -19.85
C ASP A 60 -17.82 -12.17 -18.79
N TRP A 61 -17.60 -12.44 -17.51
CA TRP A 61 -17.98 -11.51 -16.44
C TRP A 61 -17.16 -10.21 -16.49
N VAL A 62 -15.85 -10.30 -16.71
CA VAL A 62 -14.98 -9.12 -16.87
C VAL A 62 -15.39 -8.31 -18.09
N ALA A 63 -15.60 -8.95 -19.24
CA ALA A 63 -16.00 -8.27 -20.48
C ALA A 63 -17.41 -7.69 -20.40
N THR A 64 -18.34 -8.38 -19.73
CA THR A 64 -19.76 -7.99 -19.68
C THR A 64 -20.05 -6.96 -18.60
N TYR A 65 -19.33 -6.98 -17.47
CA TYR A 65 -19.64 -6.11 -16.34
C TYR A 65 -18.50 -5.14 -16.03
N LEU A 66 -17.26 -5.59 -16.04
CA LEU A 66 -16.13 -4.77 -15.60
C LEU A 66 -15.71 -3.75 -16.66
N VAL A 67 -15.63 -4.17 -17.93
CA VAL A 67 -15.31 -3.26 -19.05
C VAL A 67 -16.34 -2.12 -19.18
N PRO A 68 -17.67 -2.37 -19.18
CA PRO A 68 -18.64 -1.29 -19.26
C PRO A 68 -18.58 -0.34 -18.08
N VAL A 69 -18.39 -0.86 -16.85
CA VAL A 69 -18.29 -0.02 -15.65
C VAL A 69 -17.06 0.89 -15.71
N VAL A 70 -15.91 0.36 -16.13
CA VAL A 70 -14.68 1.16 -16.29
C VAL A 70 -14.85 2.21 -17.38
N VAL A 71 -15.48 1.88 -18.51
CA VAL A 71 -15.78 2.83 -19.58
C VAL A 71 -16.71 3.93 -19.09
N ILE A 72 -17.80 3.59 -18.39
CA ILE A 72 -18.73 4.56 -17.84
C ILE A 72 -18.02 5.48 -16.84
N LEU A 73 -17.24 4.92 -15.91
CA LEU A 73 -16.44 5.71 -14.96
C LEU A 73 -15.46 6.63 -15.68
N GLY A 74 -14.75 6.13 -16.71
CA GLY A 74 -13.84 6.92 -17.51
C GLY A 74 -14.54 8.09 -18.20
N VAL A 75 -15.70 7.84 -18.83
CA VAL A 75 -16.51 8.88 -19.47
C VAL A 75 -16.99 9.91 -18.46
N VAL A 76 -17.56 9.48 -17.33
CA VAL A 76 -18.04 10.39 -16.27
C VAL A 76 -16.90 11.26 -15.75
N THR A 77 -15.73 10.66 -15.49
CA THR A 77 -14.56 11.39 -14.99
C THR A 77 -14.05 12.38 -16.03
N ALA A 78 -13.97 11.98 -17.31
CA ALA A 78 -13.57 12.85 -18.40
C ALA A 78 -14.55 14.01 -18.61
N THR A 79 -15.86 13.74 -18.57
CA THR A 79 -16.89 14.77 -18.67
C THR A 79 -16.82 15.74 -17.50
N LEU A 80 -16.68 15.24 -16.26
CA LEU A 80 -16.53 16.10 -15.09
C LEU A 80 -15.28 16.96 -15.17
N THR A 81 -14.16 16.38 -15.60
CA THR A 81 -12.89 17.09 -15.79
C THR A 81 -13.05 18.18 -16.86
N LEU A 82 -13.71 17.88 -17.97
CA LEU A 82 -13.98 18.82 -19.04
C LEU A 82 -14.90 19.96 -18.59
N VAL A 83 -15.97 19.64 -17.84
CA VAL A 83 -16.89 20.64 -17.27
C VAL A 83 -16.14 21.54 -16.30
N MET A 84 -15.33 20.98 -15.41
CA MET A 84 -14.49 21.76 -14.50
C MET A 84 -13.49 22.64 -15.25
N TRP A 85 -12.90 22.13 -16.33
CA TRP A 85 -11.99 22.89 -17.19
C TRP A 85 -12.70 24.09 -17.84
N MET A 86 -13.90 23.88 -18.40
CA MET A 86 -14.72 24.96 -18.97
C MET A 86 -15.19 25.98 -17.91
N GLN A 87 -15.53 25.52 -16.71
CA GLN A 87 -15.96 26.38 -15.59
C GLN A 87 -14.81 27.21 -15.01
N ASN A 88 -13.59 26.66 -15.00
CA ASN A 88 -12.42 27.32 -14.44
C ASN A 88 -11.67 28.21 -15.45
N GLY A 89 -12.11 28.25 -16.72
CA GLY A 89 -11.66 29.26 -17.70
C GLY A 89 -10.16 29.31 -17.95
N ILE A 90 -9.51 28.15 -18.10
CA ILE A 90 -8.14 28.06 -18.65
C ILE A 90 -8.25 27.76 -20.14
#